data_AF-A0A2A9MFF2-F1
#
_entry.id   AF-A0A2A9MFF2-F1
#
_cell.length_a   1.000
_cell.length_b   1.000
_cell.length_c   1.000
_cell.angle_alpha   90.00
_cell.angle_beta   90.00
_cell.angle_gamma   90.00
#
_symmetry.space_group_name_H-M   'P 1'
#
loop_
_entity.id
_entity.type
_entity.pdbx_description
1 polymer ?
#
loop_
_entity_poly.entity_id
_entity_poly.type
_entity_poly.pdbx_seq_one_letter_code
_entity_poly.pdbx_strand_id
1 'polypeptide(L)'
;MAGEGEYSFSLTTFSPQGAPALGIKAKNGVVIAAEKKLSTPLIEESSVRKVEHFTPNIGCVCAGMPADYRVVMKKGRKEAAAYNLFYKTPISVSQLVQDVAAVMQEYTQSGGVRPFGLSLLVAGYDEYGPQLYQVDPSGAYFGWKASAIGRDMQNAKTFLEKRYNPDIELEDAIHTAILTLKEGFEGAMNEHNIEIGVVGEDRKFRILTPAEIKDYLGPACANLQLIFKAILPKHQCDQTRTAEGMPLSRHAIAPPPAGGRSF
;
A
#
# COMPACT_ATOMS: atom_id res chain seq x y z
N MET A 1 6.23 5.19 37.34
CA MET A 1 5.36 5.28 36.15
C MET A 1 6.13 6.04 35.09
N ALA A 2 6.89 5.34 34.26
CA ALA A 2 7.65 5.93 33.17
C ALA A 2 6.70 6.10 31.97
N GLY A 3 6.73 7.28 31.35
CA GLY A 3 5.78 7.69 30.33
C GLY A 3 5.82 6.80 29.08
N GLU A 4 4.65 6.55 28.53
CA GLU A 4 4.40 5.82 27.27
C GLU A 4 4.89 6.57 26.01
N GLY A 5 5.78 7.56 26.16
CA GLY A 5 6.16 8.51 25.10
C GLY A 5 7.44 8.17 24.31
N GLU A 6 8.26 7.19 24.72
CA GLU A 6 9.65 7.08 24.20
C GLU A 6 9.99 5.85 23.36
N TYR A 7 9.08 4.89 23.10
CA TYR A 7 9.40 3.65 22.35
C TYR A 7 8.83 3.57 20.93
N SER A 8 8.35 4.69 20.37
CA SER A 8 7.51 4.71 19.17
C SER A 8 8.13 5.43 17.96
N PHE A 9 9.38 5.88 18.02
CA PHE A 9 9.93 6.69 16.92
C PHE A 9 10.18 5.86 15.63
N SER A 10 10.52 4.57 15.74
CA SER A 10 10.78 3.71 14.57
C SER A 10 9.59 2.82 14.18
N LEU A 11 8.89 2.24 15.16
CA LEU A 11 7.87 1.21 14.90
C LEU A 11 6.59 1.75 14.21
N THR A 12 6.24 3.01 14.43
CA THR A 12 4.95 3.57 13.97
C THR A 12 5.08 4.92 13.27
N THR A 13 6.24 5.58 13.27
CA THR A 13 6.33 6.94 12.72
C THR A 13 6.62 6.94 11.23
N PHE A 14 7.57 6.12 10.77
CA PHE A 14 8.06 6.20 9.38
C PHE A 14 7.22 5.39 8.40
N SER A 15 6.74 4.20 8.80
CA SER A 15 5.94 3.35 7.90
C SER A 15 4.64 4.06 7.44
N PRO A 16 3.83 4.68 8.32
CA PRO A 16 2.61 5.38 7.91
C PRO A 16 2.84 6.69 7.14
N GLN A 17 4.06 7.23 7.13
CA GLN A 17 4.44 8.40 6.34
C GLN A 17 5.11 8.01 5.02
N GLY A 18 5.43 6.73 4.82
CA GLY A 18 6.04 6.21 3.60
C GLY A 18 5.12 6.36 2.39
N ALA A 19 5.72 6.32 1.21
CA ALA A 19 4.96 6.28 -0.04
C ALA A 19 3.95 5.11 -0.01
N PRO A 20 2.69 5.34 -0.40
CA PRO A 20 1.67 4.29 -0.46
C PRO A 20 2.14 3.10 -1.30
N ALA A 21 1.95 1.90 -0.76
CA ALA A 21 2.15 0.66 -1.48
C ALA A 21 1.08 -0.36 -1.09
N LEU A 22 0.76 -1.27 -1.99
CA LEU A 22 -0.23 -2.31 -1.75
C LEU A 22 0.11 -3.58 -2.50
N GLY A 23 -0.55 -4.67 -2.11
CA GLY A 23 -0.45 -5.95 -2.77
C GLY A 23 -1.78 -6.69 -2.78
N ILE A 24 -1.99 -7.51 -3.80
CA ILE A 24 -3.18 -8.34 -3.97
C ILE A 24 -2.72 -9.74 -4.40
N LYS A 25 -3.16 -10.75 -3.66
CA LYS A 25 -3.02 -12.17 -4.03
C LYS A 25 -4.19 -12.58 -4.90
N ALA A 26 -3.91 -12.81 -6.17
CA ALA A 26 -4.82 -13.43 -7.13
C ALA A 26 -4.74 -14.95 -7.05
N LYS A 27 -5.63 -15.63 -7.75
CA LYS A 27 -5.66 -17.10 -7.84
C LYS A 27 -4.42 -17.67 -8.55
N ASN A 28 -3.97 -17.00 -9.61
CA ASN A 28 -2.87 -17.41 -10.48
C ASN A 28 -1.62 -16.53 -10.33
N GLY A 29 -1.56 -15.66 -9.31
CA GLY A 29 -0.41 -14.78 -9.14
C GLY A 29 -0.53 -13.78 -7.99
N VAL A 30 0.45 -12.90 -7.89
CA VAL A 30 0.47 -11.80 -6.92
C VAL A 30 0.93 -10.53 -7.63
N VAL A 31 0.25 -9.43 -7.35
CA VAL A 31 0.67 -8.08 -7.75
C VAL A 31 1.03 -7.27 -6.51
N ILE A 32 2.11 -6.49 -6.61
CA ILE A 32 2.44 -5.41 -5.69
C ILE A 32 2.61 -4.11 -6.49
N ALA A 33 2.14 -3.01 -5.95
CA ALA A 33 2.19 -1.71 -6.59
C ALA A 33 2.58 -0.63 -5.58
N ALA A 34 3.31 0.38 -6.03
CA ALA A 34 3.76 1.50 -5.20
C ALA A 34 3.63 2.84 -5.92
N GLU A 35 3.37 3.89 -5.15
CA GLU A 35 3.54 5.26 -5.59
C GLU A 35 5.03 5.60 -5.72
N LYS A 36 5.43 6.06 -6.91
CA LYS A 36 6.78 6.53 -7.27
C LYS A 36 6.73 8.02 -7.61
N LYS A 37 6.36 8.86 -6.64
CA LYS A 37 6.32 10.31 -6.83
C LYS A 37 7.71 10.94 -6.64
N LEU A 38 8.21 11.61 -7.68
CA LEU A 38 9.43 12.42 -7.59
C LEU A 38 9.08 13.81 -7.05
N SER A 39 9.92 14.34 -6.15
CA SER A 39 9.73 15.66 -5.55
C SER A 39 10.15 16.81 -6.48
N THR A 40 11.04 16.53 -7.43
CA THR A 40 11.58 17.52 -8.38
C THR A 40 11.90 16.84 -9.70
N PRO A 41 11.71 17.53 -10.84
CA PRO A 41 12.11 17.03 -12.16
C PRO A 41 13.64 16.88 -12.32
N LEU A 42 14.43 17.38 -11.37
CA LEU A 42 15.89 17.23 -11.38
C LEU A 42 16.36 15.83 -10.94
N ILE A 43 15.48 15.03 -10.36
CA ILE A 43 15.80 13.65 -9.97
C ILE A 43 15.76 12.77 -11.22
N GLU A 44 16.84 12.04 -11.45
CA GLU A 44 16.90 11.00 -12.47
C GLU A 44 15.93 9.86 -12.13
N GLU A 45 14.80 9.79 -12.84
CA GLU A 45 13.71 8.85 -12.58
C GLU A 45 14.16 7.39 -12.63
N SER A 46 15.06 7.06 -13.55
CA SER A 46 15.57 5.69 -13.76
C SER A 46 16.37 5.16 -12.55
N SER A 47 16.90 6.06 -11.72
CA SER A 47 17.67 5.72 -10.52
C SER A 47 16.80 5.39 -9.30
N VAL A 48 15.53 5.79 -9.31
CA VAL A 48 14.60 5.59 -8.19
C VAL A 48 13.76 4.35 -8.43
N ARG A 49 13.82 3.40 -7.51
CA ARG A 49 13.00 2.18 -7.50
C ARG A 49 12.31 2.01 -6.15
N LYS A 50 11.10 1.51 -6.19
CA LYS A 50 10.24 1.18 -5.05
C LYS A 50 9.97 -0.32 -4.99
N VAL A 51 9.92 -0.97 -6.15
CA VAL A 51 9.73 -2.41 -6.26
C VAL A 51 11.06 -3.06 -6.64
N GLU A 52 11.47 -4.10 -5.91
CA GLU A 52 12.72 -4.80 -6.18
C GLU A 52 12.58 -6.32 -6.04
N HIS A 53 13.41 -7.07 -6.77
CA HIS A 53 13.56 -8.51 -6.61
C HIS A 53 14.25 -8.86 -5.29
N PHE A 54 13.64 -9.71 -4.47
CA PHE A 54 14.37 -10.44 -3.42
C PHE A 54 15.13 -11.61 -4.02
N THR A 55 14.44 -12.42 -4.84
CA THR A 55 14.97 -13.57 -5.59
C THR A 55 14.32 -13.57 -6.98
N PRO A 56 14.67 -14.48 -7.90
CA PRO A 56 14.02 -14.54 -9.22
C PRO A 56 12.49 -14.74 -9.17
N ASN A 57 11.96 -15.38 -8.12
CA ASN A 57 10.53 -15.69 -7.95
C ASN A 57 9.84 -14.89 -6.83
N ILE A 58 10.57 -13.98 -6.16
CA ILE A 58 10.06 -13.18 -5.03
C ILE A 58 10.43 -11.73 -5.23
N GLY A 59 9.44 -10.85 -5.15
CA GLY A 59 9.60 -9.41 -5.16
C GLY A 59 9.12 -8.76 -3.86
N CYS A 60 9.53 -7.51 -3.67
CA CYS A 60 9.16 -6.76 -2.49
C CYS A 60 9.04 -5.26 -2.77
N VAL A 61 8.19 -4.61 -1.99
CA VAL A 61 8.04 -3.15 -1.90
C VAL A 61 8.01 -2.76 -0.42
N CYS A 62 8.49 -1.56 -0.10
CA CYS A 62 8.47 -1.04 1.27
C CYS A 62 7.74 0.30 1.39
N ALA A 63 7.21 0.56 2.58
CA ALA A 63 6.83 1.88 3.04
C ALA A 63 7.62 2.23 4.30
N GLY A 64 8.25 3.40 4.31
CA GLY A 64 9.12 3.85 5.39
C GLY A 64 10.48 4.30 4.88
N MET A 65 11.53 4.09 5.68
CA MET A 65 12.86 4.64 5.41
C MET A 65 13.63 3.84 4.34
N PRO A 66 14.01 4.44 3.19
CA PRO A 66 14.72 3.73 2.12
C PRO A 66 16.11 3.20 2.51
N ALA A 67 16.79 3.85 3.44
CA ALA A 67 18.09 3.40 3.94
C ALA A 67 17.98 2.04 4.65
N ASP A 68 16.96 1.90 5.50
CA ASP A 68 16.65 0.66 6.19
C ASP A 68 16.24 -0.43 5.20
N TYR A 69 15.45 -0.08 4.18
CA TYR A 69 15.01 -1.01 3.15
C TYR A 69 16.20 -1.68 2.45
N ARG A 70 17.22 -0.90 2.09
CA ARG A 70 18.44 -1.42 1.45
C ARG A 70 19.20 -2.40 2.36
N VAL A 71 19.21 -2.15 3.67
CA VAL A 71 19.85 -3.05 4.65
C VAL A 71 19.08 -4.36 4.73
N VAL A 72 17.75 -4.30 4.86
CA VAL A 72 16.89 -5.48 4.95
C VAL A 72 16.95 -6.32 3.67
N MET A 73 16.85 -5.68 2.49
CA MET A 73 16.99 -6.34 1.20
C MET A 73 18.34 -7.04 1.06
N LYS A 74 19.43 -6.39 1.45
CA LYS A 74 20.78 -6.98 1.40
C LYS A 74 20.90 -8.20 2.31
N LYS A 75 20.35 -8.13 3.53
CA LYS A 75 20.37 -9.26 4.48
C LYS A 75 19.52 -10.42 3.97
N GLY A 76 18.27 -10.19 3.59
CA GLY A 76 17.41 -11.29 3.10
C GLY A 76 17.91 -11.91 1.78
N ARG A 77 18.47 -11.11 0.85
CA ARG A 77 19.15 -11.65 -0.36
C ARG A 77 20.33 -12.56 0.00
N LYS A 78 21.08 -12.21 1.05
CA LYS A 78 22.20 -13.03 1.53
C LYS A 78 21.70 -14.35 2.13
N GLU A 79 20.65 -14.31 2.95
CA GLU A 79 20.05 -15.53 3.51
C GLU A 79 19.48 -16.44 2.41
N ALA A 80 18.76 -15.88 1.44
CA ALA A 80 18.25 -16.62 0.29
C ALA A 80 19.38 -17.31 -0.53
N ALA A 81 20.49 -16.60 -0.74
CA ALA A 81 21.64 -17.15 -1.44
C ALA A 81 22.34 -18.25 -0.63
N ALA A 82 22.46 -18.07 0.69
CA ALA A 82 23.02 -19.09 1.59
C ALA A 82 22.16 -20.35 1.63
N TYR A 83 20.83 -20.19 1.69
CA TYR A 83 19.86 -21.27 1.61
C TYR A 83 20.04 -22.07 0.32
N ASN A 84 20.05 -21.40 -0.84
CA ASN A 84 20.25 -22.06 -2.13
C ASN A 84 21.63 -22.71 -2.25
N LEU A 85 22.68 -22.13 -1.65
CA LEU A 85 24.01 -22.72 -1.65
C LEU A 85 24.04 -24.05 -0.87
N PHE A 86 23.34 -24.11 0.27
CA PHE A 86 23.32 -25.27 1.15
C PHE A 86 22.36 -26.36 0.64
N TYR A 87 21.12 -25.99 0.33
CA TYR A 87 20.05 -26.93 -0.03
C TYR A 87 19.92 -27.17 -1.54
N LYS A 88 20.64 -26.40 -2.38
CA LYS A 88 20.58 -26.48 -3.85
C LYS A 88 19.18 -26.27 -4.44
N THR A 89 18.33 -25.56 -3.72
CA THR A 89 16.96 -25.23 -4.12
C THR A 89 16.64 -23.78 -3.75
N PRO A 90 15.83 -23.05 -4.52
CA PRO A 90 15.39 -21.71 -4.14
C PRO A 90 14.65 -21.73 -2.79
N ILE A 91 14.87 -20.69 -2.00
CA ILE A 91 14.15 -20.49 -0.73
C ILE A 91 12.65 -20.31 -0.98
N SER A 92 11.80 -20.87 -0.11
CA SER A 92 10.36 -20.65 -0.17
C SER A 92 10.00 -19.22 0.26
N VAL A 93 8.82 -18.75 -0.15
CA VAL A 93 8.36 -17.39 0.20
C VAL A 93 8.23 -17.24 1.71
N SER A 94 7.62 -18.23 2.36
CA SER A 94 7.40 -18.24 3.81
C SER A 94 8.70 -18.27 4.61
N GLN A 95 9.70 -19.04 4.17
CA GLN A 95 11.00 -19.11 4.84
C GLN A 95 11.75 -17.78 4.73
N LEU A 96 11.80 -17.18 3.53
CA LEU A 96 12.45 -15.88 3.35
C LEU A 96 11.81 -14.80 4.23
N VAL A 97 10.48 -14.78 4.30
CA VAL A 97 9.73 -13.85 5.16
C VAL A 97 10.08 -14.06 6.63
N GLN A 98 10.17 -15.31 7.09
CA GLN A 98 10.59 -15.64 8.46
C GLN A 98 11.99 -15.15 8.77
N ASP A 99 12.95 -15.35 7.86
CA ASP A 99 14.33 -14.92 8.07
C ASP A 99 14.43 -13.39 8.12
N VAL A 100 13.73 -12.69 7.23
CA VAL A 100 13.65 -11.22 7.22
C VAL A 100 12.99 -10.69 8.51
N ALA A 101 11.91 -11.32 8.94
CA ALA A 101 11.21 -10.97 10.17
C ALA A 101 12.11 -11.17 11.40
N ALA A 102 12.87 -12.27 11.47
CA ALA A 102 13.82 -12.54 12.53
C ALA A 102 14.92 -11.46 12.58
N VAL A 103 15.47 -11.08 11.43
CA VAL A 103 16.43 -9.98 11.32
C VAL A 103 15.84 -8.66 11.82
N MET A 104 14.59 -8.35 11.49
CA MET A 104 13.94 -7.13 11.97
C MET A 104 13.70 -7.17 13.49
N GLN A 105 13.26 -8.32 14.00
CA GLN A 105 12.98 -8.54 15.42
C GLN A 105 14.25 -8.43 16.28
N GLU A 106 15.39 -8.93 15.81
CA GLU A 106 16.67 -8.84 16.52
C GLU A 106 17.04 -7.38 16.87
N TYR A 107 16.73 -6.44 15.96
CA TYR A 107 16.96 -5.00 16.13
C TYR A 107 15.98 -4.32 17.10
N THR A 108 14.97 -5.05 17.58
CA THR A 108 14.04 -4.58 18.62
C THR A 108 14.47 -4.98 20.03
N GLN A 109 15.30 -6.01 20.16
CA GLN A 109 15.70 -6.57 21.46
C GLN A 109 17.19 -6.45 21.76
N SER A 110 17.97 -5.94 20.81
CA SER A 110 19.40 -5.69 20.99
C SER A 110 19.65 -4.27 21.48
N GLY A 111 20.47 -4.13 22.53
CA GLY A 111 20.91 -2.82 23.01
C GLY A 111 21.86 -2.13 22.02
N GLY A 112 21.79 -0.80 21.91
CA GLY A 112 22.68 -0.01 21.05
C GLY A 112 22.34 -0.03 19.55
N VAL A 113 21.24 -0.67 19.16
CA VAL A 113 20.66 -0.59 17.82
C VAL A 113 19.24 -0.04 17.89
N ARG A 114 18.71 0.41 16.74
CA ARG A 114 17.32 0.85 16.63
C ARG A 114 16.52 -0.11 15.75
N PRO A 115 15.20 -0.26 15.97
CA PRO A 115 14.33 -0.97 15.04
C PRO A 115 14.35 -0.34 13.64
N PHE A 116 14.06 -1.15 12.64
CA PHE A 116 13.88 -0.70 11.27
C PHE A 116 12.60 0.14 11.14
N GLY A 117 12.70 1.30 10.48
CA GLY A 117 11.57 2.22 10.27
C GLY A 117 10.80 1.94 8.99
N LEU A 118 10.43 0.69 8.72
CA LEU A 118 9.72 0.30 7.50
C LEU A 118 8.79 -0.90 7.70
N SER A 119 7.74 -0.97 6.90
CA SER A 119 6.98 -2.19 6.62
C SER A 119 7.28 -2.67 5.21
N LEU A 120 7.23 -3.99 5.00
CA LEU A 120 7.43 -4.64 3.70
C LEU A 120 6.15 -5.31 3.25
N LEU A 121 5.89 -5.30 1.95
CA LEU A 121 5.07 -6.30 1.28
C LEU A 121 5.98 -7.19 0.44
N VAL A 122 5.85 -8.50 0.62
CA VAL A 122 6.63 -9.53 -0.08
C VAL A 122 5.66 -10.35 -0.91
N ALA A 123 5.86 -10.36 -2.22
CA ALA A 123 5.06 -11.10 -3.19
C ALA A 123 5.91 -12.20 -3.80
N GLY A 124 5.41 -13.43 -3.78
CA GLY A 124 6.12 -14.56 -4.35
C GLY A 124 5.19 -15.64 -4.85
N TYR A 125 5.74 -16.53 -5.67
CA TYR A 125 5.08 -17.75 -6.12
C TYR A 125 6.09 -18.89 -6.01
N ASP A 126 5.73 -19.91 -5.24
CA ASP A 126 6.51 -21.14 -5.08
C ASP A 126 5.61 -22.38 -5.22
N GLU A 127 6.04 -23.52 -4.69
CA GLU A 127 5.30 -24.79 -4.76
C GLU A 127 3.97 -24.77 -4.01
N TYR A 128 3.78 -23.84 -3.08
CA TYR A 128 2.55 -23.66 -2.31
C TYR A 128 1.59 -22.65 -2.95
N GLY A 129 1.91 -22.17 -4.16
CA GLY A 129 1.10 -21.22 -4.91
C GLY A 129 1.48 -19.76 -4.67
N PRO A 130 0.61 -18.81 -5.09
CA PRO A 130 0.85 -17.38 -4.90
C PRO A 130 0.73 -17.00 -3.41
N GLN A 131 1.68 -16.20 -2.93
CA GLN A 131 1.77 -15.79 -1.54
C GLN A 131 2.09 -14.30 -1.43
N LEU A 132 1.33 -13.60 -0.59
CA LEU A 132 1.57 -12.20 -0.23
C LEU A 132 1.75 -12.12 1.29
N TYR A 133 2.87 -11.58 1.73
CA TYR A 133 3.17 -11.34 3.14
C TYR A 133 3.37 -9.87 3.41
N GLN A 134 3.00 -9.44 4.61
CA GLN A 134 3.43 -8.17 5.19
C GLN A 134 4.40 -8.46 6.33
N VAL A 135 5.48 -7.70 6.41
CA VAL A 135 6.43 -7.73 7.55
C VAL A 135 6.50 -6.33 8.15
N ASP A 136 6.27 -6.21 9.45
CA ASP A 136 6.26 -4.94 10.17
C ASP A 136 7.55 -4.69 10.96
N PRO A 137 7.84 -3.43 11.33
CA PRO A 137 9.04 -3.05 12.10
C PRO A 137 9.38 -3.90 13.32
N SER A 138 8.37 -4.50 13.97
CA SER A 138 8.52 -5.37 15.13
C SER A 138 9.09 -6.75 14.80
N GLY A 139 9.16 -7.11 13.51
CA GLY A 139 9.37 -8.47 13.05
C GLY A 139 8.10 -9.33 13.05
N ALA A 140 6.93 -8.76 13.32
CA ALA A 140 5.67 -9.45 13.08
C ALA A 140 5.44 -9.60 11.58
N TYR A 141 4.96 -10.77 11.14
CA TYR A 141 4.61 -11.02 9.76
C TYR A 141 3.33 -11.84 9.64
N PHE A 142 2.55 -11.55 8.60
CA PHE A 142 1.28 -12.23 8.34
C PHE A 142 1.08 -12.42 6.84
N GLY A 143 0.43 -13.52 6.46
CA GLY A 143 -0.03 -13.75 5.10
C GLY A 143 -1.32 -12.97 4.83
N TRP A 144 -1.41 -12.34 3.66
CA TRP A 144 -2.53 -11.48 3.28
C TRP A 144 -3.18 -11.94 1.98
N LYS A 145 -4.49 -11.69 1.88
CA LYS A 145 -5.25 -11.77 0.62
C LYS A 145 -5.05 -10.50 -0.21
N ALA A 146 -5.13 -9.36 0.46
CA ALA A 146 -4.70 -8.07 -0.02
C ALA A 146 -4.28 -7.24 1.20
N SER A 147 -3.31 -6.36 1.03
CA SER A 147 -2.90 -5.42 2.08
C SER A 147 -2.37 -4.13 1.48
N ALA A 148 -2.34 -3.07 2.28
CA ALA A 148 -1.72 -1.81 1.96
C ALA A 148 -0.85 -1.33 3.13
N ILE A 149 0.22 -0.63 2.80
CA ILE A 149 1.17 -0.01 3.74
C ILE A 149 1.48 1.41 3.26
N GLY A 150 2.04 2.24 4.14
CA GLY A 150 2.33 3.64 3.81
C GLY A 150 1.21 4.60 4.19
N ARG A 151 1.34 5.81 3.66
CA ARG A 151 0.35 6.87 3.83
C ARG A 151 -1.02 6.41 3.33
N ASP A 152 -2.05 6.75 4.10
CA ASP A 152 -3.45 6.48 3.80
C ASP A 152 -3.80 4.97 3.63
N MET A 153 -3.00 4.08 4.22
CA MET A 153 -3.24 2.63 4.12
C MET A 153 -4.63 2.19 4.62
N GLN A 154 -5.25 2.93 5.53
CA GLN A 154 -6.57 2.56 6.08
C GLN A 154 -7.66 2.67 5.01
N ASN A 155 -7.68 3.78 4.24
CA ASN A 155 -8.62 3.96 3.14
C ASN A 155 -8.34 2.97 2.01
N ALA A 156 -7.07 2.74 1.68
CA ALA A 156 -6.67 1.73 0.70
C ALA A 156 -7.16 0.33 1.07
N LYS A 157 -7.03 -0.08 2.35
CA LYS A 157 -7.56 -1.36 2.85
C LYS A 157 -9.08 -1.44 2.73
N THR A 158 -9.80 -0.40 3.13
CA THR A 158 -11.27 -0.35 2.98
C THR A 158 -11.71 -0.42 1.51
N PHE A 159 -10.93 0.16 0.59
CA PHE A 159 -11.20 0.03 -0.85
C PHE A 159 -10.97 -1.40 -1.35
N LEU A 160 -9.85 -2.02 -0.93
CA LEU A 160 -9.53 -3.41 -1.26
C LEU A 160 -10.59 -4.37 -0.73
N GLU A 161 -11.07 -4.20 0.50
CA GLU A 161 -12.13 -5.04 1.10
C GLU A 161 -13.41 -5.07 0.25
N LYS A 162 -13.75 -3.97 -0.42
CA LYS A 162 -14.95 -3.86 -1.26
C LYS A 162 -14.80 -4.47 -2.65
N ARG A 163 -13.56 -4.63 -3.13
CA ARG A 163 -13.26 -5.04 -4.52
C ARG A 163 -12.61 -6.41 -4.62
N TYR A 164 -11.95 -6.85 -3.56
CA TYR A 164 -11.31 -8.14 -3.49
C TYR A 164 -12.34 -9.26 -3.51
N ASN A 165 -12.04 -10.30 -4.28
CA ASN A 165 -12.74 -11.58 -4.24
C ASN A 165 -11.70 -12.70 -4.39
N PRO A 166 -11.98 -13.91 -3.87
CA PRO A 166 -11.01 -15.01 -3.88
C PRO A 166 -10.69 -15.55 -5.28
N ASP A 167 -11.56 -15.31 -6.26
CA ASP A 167 -11.43 -15.78 -7.64
C ASP A 167 -10.81 -14.73 -8.58
N ILE A 168 -10.27 -13.64 -8.02
CA ILE A 168 -9.65 -12.58 -8.81
C ILE A 168 -8.41 -13.12 -9.54
N GLU A 169 -8.37 -12.90 -10.84
CA GLU A 169 -7.23 -13.24 -11.70
C GLU A 169 -6.19 -12.12 -11.67
N LEU A 170 -4.95 -12.44 -12.04
CA LEU A 170 -3.81 -11.51 -11.94
C LEU A 170 -4.05 -10.19 -12.69
N GLU A 171 -4.64 -10.24 -13.89
CA GLU A 171 -4.93 -9.06 -14.69
C GLU A 171 -5.94 -8.12 -14.01
N ASP A 172 -7.03 -8.67 -13.47
CA ASP A 172 -8.02 -7.91 -12.70
C ASP A 172 -7.45 -7.38 -11.38
N ALA A 173 -6.53 -8.12 -10.77
CA ALA A 173 -5.80 -7.68 -9.60
C ALA A 173 -4.90 -6.47 -9.89
N ILE A 174 -4.20 -6.44 -11.04
CA ILE A 174 -3.41 -5.28 -11.48
C ILE A 174 -4.31 -4.05 -11.64
N HIS A 175 -5.46 -4.19 -12.31
CA HIS A 175 -6.43 -3.10 -12.41
C HIS A 175 -6.92 -2.63 -11.05
N THR A 176 -7.29 -3.56 -10.16
CA THR A 176 -7.74 -3.24 -8.81
C THR A 176 -6.65 -2.53 -8.01
N ALA A 177 -5.38 -2.92 -8.17
CA ALA A 177 -4.24 -2.29 -7.54
C ALA A 177 -4.06 -0.83 -8.00
N ILE A 178 -4.12 -0.58 -9.30
CA ILE A 178 -4.03 0.79 -9.88
C ILE A 178 -5.20 1.66 -9.38
N LEU A 179 -6.43 1.12 -9.38
CA LEU A 179 -7.60 1.83 -8.87
C LEU A 179 -7.44 2.20 -7.40
N THR A 180 -6.91 1.27 -6.60
CA THR A 180 -6.70 1.51 -5.16
C THR A 180 -5.66 2.58 -4.93
N LEU A 181 -4.53 2.56 -5.66
CA LEU A 181 -3.52 3.62 -5.58
C LEU A 181 -4.11 4.97 -5.96
N LYS A 182 -5.01 5.01 -6.95
CA LYS A 182 -5.63 6.24 -7.46
C LYS A 182 -6.49 6.95 -6.43
N GLU A 183 -7.13 6.23 -5.50
CA GLU A 183 -7.95 6.84 -4.44
C GLU A 183 -7.13 7.74 -3.50
N GLY A 184 -5.86 7.39 -3.24
CA GLY A 184 -4.93 8.16 -2.40
C GLY A 184 -3.91 8.98 -3.19
N PHE A 185 -4.01 9.01 -4.53
CA PHE A 185 -2.99 9.63 -5.38
C PHE A 185 -3.22 11.13 -5.53
N GLU A 186 -2.21 11.93 -5.21
CA GLU A 186 -2.25 13.37 -5.40
C GLU A 186 -1.73 13.78 -6.79
N GLY A 187 -2.65 14.26 -7.64
CA GLY A 187 -2.34 14.74 -8.98
C GLY A 187 -2.74 13.73 -10.06
N ALA A 188 -2.13 13.84 -11.24
CA ALA A 188 -2.39 12.92 -12.35
C ALA A 188 -1.47 11.69 -12.25
N MET A 189 -2.06 10.51 -12.14
CA MET A 189 -1.35 9.22 -12.23
C MET A 189 -0.94 8.95 -13.69
N ASN A 190 0.30 8.49 -13.89
CA ASN A 190 0.88 8.14 -15.19
C ASN A 190 1.83 6.94 -15.04
N GLU A 191 2.38 6.45 -16.15
CA GLU A 191 3.25 5.27 -16.20
C GLU A 191 4.61 5.44 -15.50
N HIS A 192 4.99 6.68 -15.16
CA HIS A 192 6.27 7.04 -14.54
C HIS A 192 6.19 7.22 -13.03
N ASN A 193 4.99 7.50 -12.52
CA ASN A 193 4.76 7.83 -11.11
C ASN A 193 4.18 6.69 -10.27
N ILE A 194 4.08 5.50 -10.86
CA ILE A 194 3.79 4.24 -10.17
C ILE A 194 4.77 3.17 -10.62
N GLU A 195 4.97 2.16 -9.78
CA GLU A 195 5.76 0.99 -10.12
C GLU A 195 4.99 -0.26 -9.71
N ILE A 196 4.94 -1.25 -10.60
CA ILE A 196 4.13 -2.46 -10.42
C ILE A 196 5.03 -3.68 -10.63
N GLY A 197 5.01 -4.60 -9.68
CA GLY A 197 5.64 -5.90 -9.76
C GLY A 197 4.62 -7.02 -9.72
N VAL A 198 4.84 -8.04 -10.55
CA VAL A 198 3.95 -9.20 -10.66
C VAL A 198 4.74 -10.49 -10.64
N VAL A 199 4.13 -11.54 -10.10
CA VAL A 199 4.61 -12.93 -10.23
C VAL A 199 3.41 -13.82 -10.52
N GLY A 200 3.52 -14.65 -11.55
CA GLY A 200 2.48 -15.60 -11.95
C GLY A 200 2.93 -17.05 -11.76
N GLU A 201 2.17 -17.96 -12.37
CA GLU A 201 2.42 -19.41 -12.33
C GLU A 201 3.79 -19.82 -12.89
N ASP A 202 4.40 -18.97 -13.73
CA ASP A 202 5.76 -19.15 -14.25
C ASP A 202 6.86 -18.98 -13.19
N ARG A 203 6.49 -18.57 -11.97
CA ARG A 203 7.36 -18.33 -10.81
C ARG A 203 8.48 -17.35 -11.13
N LYS A 204 8.21 -16.35 -11.97
CA LYS A 204 9.17 -15.27 -12.26
C LYS A 204 8.59 -13.95 -11.83
N PHE A 205 9.24 -13.34 -10.85
CA PHE A 205 8.90 -11.97 -10.46
C PHE A 205 9.43 -11.01 -11.52
N ARG A 206 8.55 -10.17 -12.06
CA ARG A 206 8.90 -9.14 -13.05
C ARG A 206 8.31 -7.81 -12.64
N ILE A 207 9.03 -6.74 -12.96
CA ILE A 207 8.54 -5.37 -12.80
C ILE A 207 8.02 -4.94 -14.17
N LEU A 208 6.78 -4.44 -14.21
CA LEU A 208 6.16 -3.99 -15.45
C LEU A 208 6.91 -2.79 -16.02
N THR A 209 7.04 -2.76 -17.34
CA THR A 209 7.61 -1.62 -18.06
C THR A 209 6.62 -0.45 -18.10
N PRO A 210 7.09 0.79 -18.31
CA PRO A 210 6.19 1.94 -18.47
C PRO A 210 5.18 1.76 -19.61
N ALA A 211 5.55 1.06 -20.69
CA ALA A 211 4.65 0.75 -21.78
C ALA A 211 3.50 -0.16 -21.34
N GLU A 212 3.80 -1.25 -20.61
CA GLU A 212 2.76 -2.14 -20.06
C GLU A 212 1.87 -1.40 -19.07
N ILE A 213 2.44 -0.59 -18.17
CA ILE A 213 1.66 0.20 -17.21
C ILE A 213 0.73 1.18 -17.95
N LYS A 214 1.20 1.80 -19.03
CA LYS A 214 0.40 2.72 -19.84
C LYS A 214 -0.82 2.03 -20.46
N ASP A 215 -0.68 0.77 -20.89
CA ASP A 215 -1.79 -0.02 -21.41
C ASP A 215 -2.86 -0.25 -20.34
N TYR A 216 -2.46 -0.54 -19.10
CA TYR A 216 -3.40 -0.63 -17.96
C TYR A 216 -4.04 0.71 -17.58
N LEU A 217 -3.37 1.84 -17.83
CA LEU A 217 -3.90 3.19 -17.58
C LEU A 217 -4.79 3.73 -18.71
N GLY A 218 -4.79 3.06 -19.87
CA GLY A 218 -5.52 3.49 -21.07
C GLY A 218 -7.06 3.53 -20.90
N PRO A 219 -7.79 4.05 -21.90
CA PRO A 219 -9.24 4.26 -21.84
C PRO A 219 -10.07 2.99 -21.59
N ALA A 220 -9.54 1.80 -21.87
CA ALA A 220 -10.17 0.53 -21.50
C ALA A 220 -10.37 0.40 -19.97
N CYS A 221 -9.45 0.93 -19.16
CA CYS A 221 -9.57 0.95 -17.70
C CYS A 221 -10.60 1.99 -17.20
N ALA A 222 -10.82 3.07 -17.94
CA ALA A 222 -11.86 4.06 -17.61
C ALA A 222 -13.28 3.46 -17.78
N ASN A 223 -13.48 2.58 -18.75
CA ASN A 223 -14.74 1.86 -18.92
C ASN A 223 -14.98 0.81 -17.82
N LEU A 224 -13.93 0.13 -17.34
CA LEU A 224 -14.03 -0.72 -16.15
C LEU A 224 -14.40 0.12 -14.90
N GLN A 225 -13.83 1.31 -14.73
CA GLN A 225 -14.22 2.23 -13.64
C GLN A 225 -15.71 2.58 -13.68
N LEU A 226 -16.30 2.79 -14.87
CA LEU A 226 -17.72 3.05 -15.04
C LEU A 226 -18.58 1.81 -14.75
N ILE A 227 -18.19 0.63 -15.24
CA ILE A 227 -18.90 -0.64 -14.99
C ILE A 227 -18.88 -0.96 -13.49
N PHE A 228 -17.72 -0.82 -12.83
CA PHE A 228 -17.62 -1.04 -11.39
C PHE A 228 -18.34 0.02 -10.54
N LYS A 229 -18.43 1.28 -10.99
CA LYS A 229 -19.29 2.29 -10.35
C LYS A 229 -20.78 2.00 -10.52
N ALA A 230 -21.17 1.32 -11.60
CA ALA A 230 -22.55 0.95 -11.88
C ALA A 230 -23.02 -0.31 -11.10
N ILE A 231 -22.09 -1.20 -10.74
CA ILE A 231 -22.39 -2.47 -10.03
C ILE A 231 -22.43 -2.30 -8.50
N LEU A 232 -21.85 -1.22 -7.95
CA LEU A 232 -21.98 -0.94 -6.52
C LEU A 232 -23.36 -0.31 -6.22
N PRO A 233 -24.15 -0.87 -5.29
CA PRO A 233 -25.34 -0.20 -4.81
C PRO A 233 -24.92 1.15 -4.23
N LYS A 234 -25.57 2.22 -4.69
CA LYS A 234 -25.49 3.53 -4.02
C LYS A 234 -25.96 3.32 -2.59
N HIS A 235 -25.05 3.13 -1.65
CA HIS A 235 -25.40 3.35 -0.26
C HIS A 235 -25.76 4.82 -0.15
N GLN A 236 -27.05 5.08 -0.01
CA GLN A 236 -27.62 6.37 0.37
C GLN A 236 -26.85 6.87 1.58
N CYS A 237 -26.01 7.88 1.37
CA CYS A 237 -25.72 8.85 2.41
C CYS A 237 -26.90 9.82 2.38
N ASP A 238 -28.00 9.42 3.02
CA ASP A 238 -29.07 10.34 3.39
C ASP A 238 -28.65 11.00 4.70
N GLN A 239 -27.97 12.14 4.59
CA GLN A 239 -27.93 13.12 5.66
C GLN A 239 -28.14 14.51 5.05
N THR A 240 -29.36 15.00 5.26
CA THR A 240 -29.76 16.40 5.36
C THR A 240 -29.55 17.26 4.12
N ARG A 241 -30.54 17.20 3.21
CA ARG A 241 -30.89 18.31 2.32
C ARG A 241 -32.24 18.89 2.74
N THR A 242 -32.22 19.79 3.72
CA THR A 242 -33.29 20.77 3.93
C THR A 242 -32.68 22.09 4.38
N ALA A 243 -32.35 22.93 3.41
CA ALA A 243 -32.48 24.39 3.52
C ALA A 243 -32.06 25.00 2.18
N GLU A 244 -33.03 25.29 1.31
CA GLU A 244 -33.06 26.54 0.53
C GLU A 244 -34.38 26.64 -0.25
N GLY A 245 -35.14 27.69 0.03
CA GLY A 245 -36.05 28.33 -0.95
C GLY A 245 -37.53 27.95 -0.90
N MET A 246 -38.33 28.67 -0.11
CA MET A 246 -39.74 28.93 -0.44
C MET A 246 -40.05 30.42 -0.22
N PRO A 247 -40.77 31.09 -1.13
CA PRO A 247 -40.79 32.56 -1.19
C PRO A 247 -41.80 33.22 -0.25
N LEU A 248 -41.53 34.51 -0.03
CA LEU A 248 -42.12 35.49 0.89
C LEU A 248 -43.66 35.59 0.91
N SER A 249 -44.21 35.76 2.12
CA SER A 249 -45.39 36.62 2.34
C SER A 249 -45.23 37.46 3.61
N ARG A 250 -45.40 38.77 3.46
CA ARG A 250 -45.34 39.80 4.51
C ARG A 250 -46.44 39.59 5.57
N HIS A 251 -46.12 39.79 6.85
CA HIS A 251 -46.85 40.70 7.75
C HIS A 251 -46.07 40.94 9.06
N ALA A 252 -46.18 42.19 9.52
CA ALA A 252 -45.42 42.82 10.59
C ALA A 252 -45.80 42.32 12.00
N ILE A 253 -44.91 42.50 12.99
CA ILE A 253 -45.20 42.92 14.39
C ILE A 253 -43.87 43.35 15.08
N ALA A 254 -44.00 44.32 15.99
CA ALA A 254 -43.07 45.33 16.51
C ALA A 254 -41.90 44.87 17.43
N PRO A 255 -40.88 45.75 17.67
CA PRO A 255 -39.75 45.46 18.55
C PRO A 255 -40.06 45.69 20.06
N PRO A 256 -39.40 44.95 20.99
CA PRO A 256 -39.43 45.26 22.41
C PRO A 256 -38.41 46.36 22.79
N PRO A 257 -38.65 47.12 23.88
CA PRO A 257 -37.92 48.35 24.19
C PRO A 257 -36.60 48.11 24.94
N ALA A 258 -35.66 49.04 24.71
CA ALA A 258 -34.43 49.18 25.48
C ALA A 258 -34.69 49.95 26.78
N GLY A 259 -34.19 49.43 27.91
CA GLY A 259 -34.17 50.12 29.20
C GLY A 259 -32.82 49.90 29.86
N GLY A 260 -32.05 50.97 30.00
CA GLY A 260 -30.74 50.97 30.66
C GLY A 260 -30.73 51.63 32.03
N ARG A 261 -29.60 51.38 32.72
CA ARG A 261 -28.92 52.19 33.76
C ARG A 261 -29.44 52.18 35.21
N SER A 262 -28.56 51.62 36.05
CA SER A 262 -27.98 52.13 37.31
C SER A 262 -28.88 52.55 38.48
N PHE A 263 -28.67 51.91 39.62
CA PHE A 263 -27.99 52.52 40.78
C PHE A 263 -27.07 51.49 41.44
#